data_AF-A0A1H7BIT2-F1
#
_entry.id   AF-A0A1H7BIT2-F1
#
_cell.length_a   1.000
_cell.length_b   1.000
_cell.length_c   1.000
_cell.angle_alpha   90.00
_cell.angle_beta   90.00
_cell.angle_gamma   90.00
#
_symmetry.space_group_name_H-M   'P 1'
#
loop_
_entity.id
_entity.type
_entity.pdbx_description
1 polymer ?
#
loop_
_entity_poly.entity_id
_entity_poly.type
_entity_poly.pdbx_seq_one_letter_code
_entity_poly.pdbx_strand_id
1 'polypeptide(L)'
;MHNKLTEIESPDSATLAYGEQVKALLSMSDPAEWVEDLWTIYTGYMIAQTELGHNPRASDLFCTFRELVFFFQKIEERKAA
;
A
#
# COMPACT_ATOMS: atom_id res chain seq x y z
N MET A 1 15.67 -36.24 -23.28
CA MET A 1 16.15 -35.24 -22.29
C MET A 1 15.05 -34.20 -22.17
N HIS A 2 14.35 -34.16 -21.03
CA HIS A 2 13.29 -33.17 -20.81
C HIS A 2 13.94 -31.82 -20.52
N ASN A 3 13.84 -30.89 -21.47
CA ASN A 3 14.37 -29.55 -21.32
C ASN A 3 13.41 -28.76 -20.41
N LYS A 4 13.64 -28.84 -19.10
CA LYS A 4 12.92 -28.03 -18.12
C LYS A 4 13.49 -26.62 -18.20
N LEU A 5 12.94 -25.79 -19.09
CA LEU A 5 13.10 -24.35 -19.05
C LEU A 5 12.60 -23.89 -17.68
N THR A 6 13.51 -23.68 -16.74
CA THR A 6 13.27 -22.81 -15.62
C THR A 6 13.07 -21.43 -16.20
N GLU A 7 11.81 -21.02 -16.37
CA GLU A 7 11.43 -19.61 -16.47
C GLU A 7 11.97 -18.94 -15.21
N ILE A 8 13.18 -18.40 -15.33
CA ILE A 8 13.64 -17.36 -14.44
C ILE A 8 12.80 -16.16 -14.87
N GLU A 9 11.72 -15.90 -14.15
CA GLU A 9 10.93 -14.69 -14.36
C GLU A 9 11.90 -13.51 -14.41
N SER A 10 11.96 -12.85 -15.55
CA SER A 10 12.80 -11.65 -15.68
C SER A 10 12.36 -10.65 -14.60
N PRO A 11 13.29 -9.95 -13.93
CA PRO A 11 12.94 -8.86 -13.00
C PRO A 11 11.95 -7.85 -13.58
N ASP A 12 11.97 -7.70 -14.91
CA ASP A 12 11.05 -6.85 -15.66
C ASP A 12 9.59 -7.36 -15.61
N SER A 13 9.38 -8.68 -15.60
CA SER A 13 8.06 -9.31 -15.56
C SER A 13 7.35 -9.05 -14.23
N ALA A 14 8.05 -9.25 -13.10
CA ALA A 14 7.50 -8.99 -11.78
C ALA A 14 7.18 -7.50 -11.59
N THR A 15 8.05 -6.62 -12.07
CA THR A 15 7.84 -5.16 -11.99
C THR A 15 6.61 -4.73 -12.78
N LEU A 16 6.39 -5.28 -13.97
CA LEU A 16 5.19 -5.03 -14.77
C LEU A 16 3.93 -5.52 -14.05
N ALA A 17 3.95 -6.73 -13.48
CA ALA A 17 2.83 -7.27 -12.73
C ALA A 17 2.47 -6.39 -11.51
N TYR A 18 3.46 -5.91 -10.77
CA TYR A 18 3.22 -4.96 -9.66
C TYR A 18 2.66 -3.63 -10.16
N GLY A 19 3.18 -3.13 -11.29
CA GLY A 19 2.67 -1.91 -11.92
C GLY A 19 1.21 -2.02 -12.32
N GLU A 20 0.78 -3.18 -12.84
CA GLU A 20 -0.62 -3.45 -13.17
C GLU A 20 -1.52 -3.45 -11.94
N GLN A 21 -1.08 -4.06 -10.83
CA GLN A 21 -1.83 -4.05 -9.57
C GLN A 21 -1.95 -2.63 -9.00
N VAL A 22 -0.87 -1.84 -9.02
CA VAL A 22 -0.91 -0.44 -8.59
C VAL A 22 -1.85 0.37 -9.48
N LYS A 23 -1.80 0.18 -10.80
CA LYS A 23 -2.71 0.85 -11.73
C LYS A 23 -4.17 0.51 -11.45
N ALA A 24 -4.47 -0.76 -11.18
CA ALA A 24 -5.82 -1.18 -10.80
C ALA A 24 -6.26 -0.52 -9.49
N LEU A 25 -5.39 -0.48 -8.47
CA LEU A 25 -5.67 0.18 -7.19
C LEU A 25 -5.99 1.67 -7.36
N LEU A 26 -5.19 2.39 -8.16
CA LEU A 26 -5.38 3.81 -8.46
C LEU A 26 -6.60 4.09 -9.35
N SER A 27 -7.19 3.07 -9.97
CA SER A 27 -8.43 3.22 -10.73
C SER A 27 -9.69 3.12 -9.85
N MET A 28 -9.56 2.63 -8.61
CA MET A 28 -10.69 2.45 -7.70
C MET A 28 -11.13 3.76 -7.05
N SER A 29 -10.18 4.67 -6.77
CA SER A 29 -10.42 5.96 -6.10
C SER A 29 -9.20 6.87 -6.31
N ASP A 30 -9.41 8.17 -6.16
CA ASP A 30 -8.33 9.15 -6.31
C ASP A 30 -7.30 9.03 -5.17
N PRO A 31 -6.00 9.27 -5.42
CA PRO A 31 -4.97 9.16 -4.39
C PRO A 31 -5.23 10.00 -3.13
N ALA A 32 -5.85 11.19 -3.29
CA ALA A 32 -6.21 12.06 -2.18
C ALA A 32 -7.28 11.42 -1.28
N GLU A 33 -8.31 10.79 -1.87
CA GLU A 33 -9.35 10.07 -1.14
C GLU A 33 -8.76 8.88 -0.37
N TRP A 34 -7.83 8.14 -0.98
CA TRP A 34 -7.09 7.07 -0.28
C TRP A 34 -6.38 7.57 0.99
N VAL A 35 -5.78 8.77 0.94
CA VAL A 35 -5.12 9.36 2.11
C VAL A 35 -6.14 9.65 3.21
N GLU A 36 -7.28 10.27 2.88
CA GLU A 36 -8.34 10.56 3.84
C GLU A 36 -8.94 9.28 4.47
N ASP A 37 -9.20 8.26 3.65
CA ASP A 37 -9.73 6.98 4.12
C ASP A 37 -8.74 6.25 5.03
N LEU A 38 -7.45 6.25 4.70
CA LEU A 38 -6.41 5.65 5.53
C LEU A 38 -6.33 6.35 6.90
N TRP A 39 -6.42 7.68 6.94
CA TRP A 39 -6.46 8.44 8.19
C TRP A 39 -7.71 8.10 9.02
N THR A 40 -8.86 7.94 8.35
CA THR A 40 -10.11 7.54 9.00
C THR A 40 -9.98 6.16 9.64
N ILE A 41 -9.43 5.18 8.91
CA ILE A 41 -9.19 3.81 9.41
C ILE A 41 -8.22 3.82 10.59
N TYR A 42 -7.08 4.50 10.45
CA TYR A 42 -6.06 4.54 11.52
C TYR A 42 -6.56 5.26 12.77
N THR A 43 -7.32 6.35 12.60
CA THR A 43 -7.95 7.07 13.72
C THR A 43 -8.96 6.19 14.45
N GLY A 44 -9.81 5.48 13.72
CA GLY A 44 -10.75 4.52 14.30
C GLY A 44 -10.03 3.40 15.07
N TYR A 45 -8.94 2.87 14.52
CA TYR A 45 -8.08 1.91 15.21
C TYR A 45 -7.52 2.50 16.52
N MET A 46 -6.97 3.71 16.49
CA MET A 46 -6.39 4.35 17.68
C MET A 46 -7.42 4.59 18.78
N ILE A 47 -8.63 5.02 18.42
CA ILE A 47 -9.74 5.16 19.36
C ILE A 47 -10.06 3.81 20.00
N ALA A 48 -10.22 2.75 19.20
CA ALA A 48 -10.51 1.41 19.72
C ALA A 48 -9.39 0.86 20.63
N GLN A 49 -8.13 1.18 20.37
CA GLN A 49 -7.02 0.77 21.24
C GLN A 49 -7.12 1.38 22.65
N THR A 50 -7.76 2.54 22.81
CA THR A 50 -7.98 3.12 24.15
C THR A 50 -8.92 2.26 25.00
N GLU A 51 -9.82 1.50 24.36
CA GLU A 51 -10.80 0.64 25.02
C GLU A 51 -10.30 -0.81 25.16
N LEU A 52 -9.57 -1.31 24.17
CA LEU A 52 -9.10 -2.70 24.08
C LEU A 52 -7.76 -2.95 24.81
N GLY A 53 -7.06 -1.90 25.22
CA GLY A 53 -5.76 -1.98 25.89
C GLY A 53 -4.57 -1.96 24.93
N HIS A 54 -3.36 -2.20 25.45
CA HIS A 54 -2.13 -2.00 24.68
C HIS A 54 -1.91 -3.07 23.60
N ASN A 55 -1.81 -2.65 22.33
CA ASN A 55 -1.32 -3.49 21.25
C ASN A 55 0.21 -3.38 21.12
N PRO A 56 0.97 -4.47 21.33
CA PRO A 56 2.44 -4.44 21.26
C PRO A 56 2.97 -4.14 19.86
N ARG A 57 2.14 -4.27 18.81
CA ARG A 57 2.49 -3.95 17.42
C ARG A 57 2.05 -2.56 16.99
N ALA A 58 1.58 -1.70 17.89
CA ALA A 58 1.06 -0.37 17.54
C ALA A 58 2.08 0.48 16.76
N SER A 59 3.37 0.40 17.13
CA SER A 59 4.44 1.10 16.42
C SER A 59 4.63 0.59 14.99
N ASP A 60 4.61 -0.73 14.78
CA ASP A 60 4.76 -1.31 13.45
C ASP A 60 3.57 -0.94 12.56
N LEU A 61 2.35 -1.00 13.12
CA LEU A 61 1.13 -0.63 12.43
C LEU A 61 1.14 0.84 12.02
N PHE A 62 1.60 1.75 12.90
CA PHE A 62 1.79 3.14 12.55
C PHE A 62 2.80 3.31 11.39
N CYS A 63 3.94 2.62 11.44
CA CYS A 63 4.92 2.67 10.36
C CYS A 63 4.32 2.19 9.03
N THR A 64 3.61 1.07 9.01
CA THR A 64 2.93 0.56 7.79
C THR A 64 1.91 1.57 7.26
N PHE A 65 1.07 2.11 8.13
CA PHE A 65 0.10 3.15 7.78
C PHE A 65 0.79 4.37 7.16
N ARG A 66 1.84 4.89 7.81
CA ARG A 66 2.60 6.05 7.35
C ARG A 66 3.19 5.84 5.96
N GLU A 67 3.85 4.70 5.73
CA GLU A 67 4.46 4.41 4.42
C GLU A 67 3.41 4.31 3.31
N LEU A 68 2.22 3.78 3.62
CA LEU A 68 1.13 3.71 2.65
C LEU A 68 0.54 5.09 2.34
N VAL A 69 0.36 5.95 3.34
CA VAL A 69 -0.04 7.36 3.13
C VAL A 69 0.99 8.07 2.24
N PHE A 70 2.28 7.94 2.55
CA PHE A 70 3.34 8.56 1.76
C PHE A 70 3.40 8.03 0.32
N PHE A 71 3.06 6.76 0.11
CA PHE A 71 2.96 6.21 -1.24
C PHE A 71 1.89 6.94 -2.07
N PHE A 72 0.67 7.11 -1.53
CA PHE A 72 -0.41 7.79 -2.26
C PHE A 72 -0.13 9.29 -2.46
N GLN A 73 0.42 9.98 -1.45
CA GLN A 73 0.82 11.39 -1.58
C GLN A 73 1.85 11.59 -2.71
N LYS A 74 2.86 10.72 -2.80
CA LYS A 74 3.85 10.78 -3.90
C LYS A 74 3.24 10.53 -5.28
N ILE A 75 2.18 9.73 -5.37
CA ILE A 75 1.47 9.50 -6.63
C ILE A 75 0.67 10.74 -7.03
N GLU A 76 0.01 11.37 -6.06
CA GLU A 76 -0.72 12.62 -6.27
C GLU A 76 0.21 13.72 -6.79
N GLU A 77 1.37 13.92 -6.16
CA GLU A 77 2.40 14.88 -6.59
C GLU A 77 2.84 14.63 -8.05
N ARG A 78 2.95 13.36 -8.47
CA ARG A 78 3.31 12.99 -9.84
C ARG A 78 2.17 13.16 -10.84
N LYS A 79 0.91 13.10 -10.41
CA LYS A 79 -0.26 13.35 -11.27
C LYS A 79 -0.44 14.85 -11.53
N ALA A 80 0.01 15.70 -10.62
CA ALA A 80 -0.08 17.16 -10.70
C ALA A 80 1.08 17.85 -11.44
N ALA A 81 2.16 17.11 -11.77
CA ALA A 81 3.34 17.60 -12.49
C ALA A 81 3.26 17.34 -13.99
#